data_AF-A0A0T9L9G6-F1
#
_entry.id   AF-A0A0T9L9G6-F1
#
_cell.length_a   1.000
_cell.length_b   1.000
_cell.length_c   1.000
_cell.angle_alpha   90.00
_cell.angle_beta   90.00
_cell.angle_gamma   90.00
#
_symmetry.space_group_name_H-M   'P 1'
#
loop_
_entity.id
_entity.type
_entity.pdbx_description
1 polymer ?
#
loop_
_entity_poly.entity_id
_entity_poly.type
_entity_poly.pdbx_seq_one_letter_code
_entity_poly.pdbx_strand_id
1 'polypeptide(L)'
;MQAIGFIIYIGVGIVQLAAVMAGLESWWGLNGFFSFIIAFVVAYIPLLGSVVGMMGAVQAWHWDWWQAGGLFFGALILTVLLGGVSSIADWFGSRRRV
;
A
#
# COMPACT_ATOMS: atom_id res chain seq x y z
N MET A 1 -12.91 13.50 -12.38
CA MET A 1 -13.00 12.36 -11.44
C MET A 1 -11.80 11.41 -11.56
N GLN A 2 -11.40 10.92 -12.74
CA GLN A 2 -10.27 9.96 -12.88
C GLN A 2 -8.87 10.54 -12.56
N ALA A 3 -8.59 11.80 -12.92
CA ALA A 3 -7.27 12.40 -12.73
C ALA A 3 -6.83 12.47 -11.25
N ILE A 4 -7.76 12.78 -10.33
CA ILE A 4 -7.46 12.85 -8.89
C ILE A 4 -7.07 11.47 -8.35
N GLY A 5 -7.82 10.43 -8.72
CA GLY A 5 -7.51 9.05 -8.32
C GLY A 5 -6.14 8.59 -8.84
N PHE A 6 -5.79 8.96 -10.08
CA PHE A 6 -4.48 8.66 -10.65
C PHE A 6 -3.35 9.38 -9.89
N ILE A 7 -3.52 10.66 -9.54
CA ILE A 7 -2.53 11.42 -8.76
C ILE A 7 -2.34 10.78 -7.37
N ILE A 8 -3.43 10.40 -6.70
CA ILE A 8 -3.37 9.72 -5.40
C ILE A 8 -2.64 8.39 -5.54
N TYR A 9 -2.94 7.60 -6.57
CA TYR A 9 -2.29 6.32 -6.82
C TYR A 9 -0.77 6.47 -6.99
N ILE A 10 -0.32 7.44 -7.80
CA ILE A 10 1.10 7.72 -7.97
C ILE A 10 1.73 8.22 -6.66
N GLY A 11 1.06 9.12 -5.95
CA GLY A 11 1.54 9.64 -4.66
C GLY A 11 1.74 8.53 -3.63
N VAL A 12 0.75 7.64 -3.48
CA VAL A 12 0.84 6.48 -2.59
C VAL A 12 1.97 5.55 -3.02
N GLY A 13 2.12 5.27 -4.32
CA GLY A 13 3.21 4.44 -4.83
C GLY A 13 4.60 5.00 -4.54
N ILE A 14 4.77 6.32 -4.64
CA ILE A 14 6.04 6.99 -4.27
C ILE A 14 6.32 6.84 -2.77
N VAL A 15 5.30 7.04 -1.92
CA VAL A 15 5.44 6.88 -0.47
C VAL A 15 5.75 5.42 -0.10
N GLN A 16 5.10 4.45 -0.75
CA GLN A 16 5.40 3.03 -0.57
C GLN A 16 6.86 2.70 -0.95
N LEU A 17 7.34 3.23 -2.07
CA LEU A 17 8.72 3.02 -2.51
C LEU A 17 9.72 3.67 -1.54
N ALA A 18 9.42 4.88 -1.06
CA ALA A 18 10.23 5.55 -0.04
C ALA A 18 10.27 4.76 1.28
N ALA A 19 9.18 4.10 1.67
CA ALA A 19 9.16 3.25 2.86
C ALA A 19 10.06 2.01 2.69
N VAL A 20 10.05 1.36 1.52
CA VAL A 20 10.96 0.24 1.20
C VAL A 20 12.41 0.72 1.25
N MET A 21 12.73 1.86 0.63
CA MET A 21 14.07 2.44 0.68
C MET A 21 14.54 2.71 2.10
N ALA A 22 13.70 3.36 2.92
CA ALA A 22 14.03 3.67 4.30
C ALA A 22 14.27 2.40 5.14
N GLY A 23 13.50 1.33 4.89
CA GLY A 23 13.74 0.02 5.49
C GLY A 23 15.13 -0.52 5.15
N LEU A 24 15.49 -0.53 3.86
CA LEU A 24 16.79 -0.99 3.37
C LEU A 24 17.95 -0.14 3.90
N GLU A 25 17.79 1.18 3.96
CA GLU A 25 18.79 2.10 4.54
C GLU A 25 18.98 1.85 6.03
N SER A 26 17.89 1.68 6.79
CA SER A 26 17.96 1.45 8.23
C SER A 26 18.61 0.12 8.60
N TRP A 27 18.41 -0.92 7.79
CA TRP A 27 18.90 -2.28 8.07
C TRP A 27 20.31 -2.53 7.60
N TRP A 28 20.63 -2.05 6.40
CA TRP A 28 21.91 -2.34 5.76
C TRP A 28 22.86 -1.14 5.73
N GLY A 29 22.45 0.01 6.25
CA GLY A 29 23.25 1.24 6.22
C GLY A 29 23.60 1.67 4.81
N LEU A 30 22.81 1.25 3.82
CA LEU A 30 23.10 1.49 2.42
C LEU A 30 22.94 2.96 2.07
N ASN A 31 23.80 3.43 1.17
CA ASN A 31 23.71 4.77 0.62
C ASN A 31 22.48 4.86 -0.31
N GLY A 32 21.74 5.97 -0.27
CA GLY A 32 20.39 6.05 -0.84
C GLY A 32 20.25 5.70 -2.33
N PHE A 33 21.33 5.83 -3.12
CA PHE A 33 21.36 5.37 -4.51
C PHE A 33 21.25 3.84 -4.65
N PHE A 34 21.97 3.07 -3.83
CA PHE A 34 21.89 1.61 -3.86
C PHE A 34 20.58 1.11 -3.27
N SER A 35 20.10 1.76 -2.20
CA SER A 35 18.80 1.49 -1.60
C SER A 35 17.67 1.68 -2.60
N PHE A 36 17.75 2.71 -3.47
CA PHE A 36 16.76 2.95 -4.53
C PHE A 36 16.69 1.80 -5.54
N ILE A 37 17.84 1.34 -6.05
CA ILE A 37 17.88 0.26 -7.05
C ILE A 37 17.31 -1.03 -6.46
N ILE A 38 17.71 -1.37 -5.23
CA ILE A 38 17.23 -2.57 -4.56
C ILE A 38 15.75 -2.43 -4.21
N ALA A 39 15.30 -1.25 -3.75
CA ALA A 39 13.91 -0.99 -3.46
C ALA A 39 13.02 -1.18 -4.70
N PHE A 40 13.48 -0.78 -5.89
CA PHE A 40 12.74 -1.03 -7.13
C PHE A 40 12.54 -2.52 -7.41
N VAL A 41 13.57 -3.33 -7.21
CA VAL A 41 13.50 -4.79 -7.40
C VAL A 41 12.60 -5.44 -6.34
N VAL A 42 12.75 -5.04 -5.07
CA VAL A 42 11.97 -5.59 -3.95
C VAL A 42 10.50 -5.19 -4.07
N ALA A 43 10.21 -3.93 -4.42
CA ALA A 43 8.85 -3.43 -4.61
C ALA A 43 8.14 -4.08 -5.81
N TYR A 44 8.89 -4.57 -6.81
CA TYR A 44 8.32 -5.32 -7.93
C TYR A 44 7.72 -6.66 -7.49
N ILE A 45 8.21 -7.24 -6.39
CA ILE A 45 7.65 -8.45 -5.81
C ILE A 45 6.56 -8.05 -4.81
N PRO A 46 5.26 -8.29 -5.09
CA PRO A 46 4.18 -7.64 -4.34
C PRO A 46 4.22 -7.93 -2.82
N LEU A 47 4.41 -9.19 -2.45
CA LEU A 47 4.46 -9.61 -1.04
C LEU A 47 5.74 -9.13 -0.33
N LEU A 48 6.89 -9.32 -0.96
CA LEU A 48 8.17 -8.90 -0.37
C LEU A 48 8.26 -7.38 -0.24
N GLY A 49 7.89 -6.64 -1.28
CA GLY A 49 7.78 -5.18 -1.26
C GLY A 49 6.87 -4.67 -0.16
N SER A 50 5.70 -5.29 0.03
CA SER A 50 4.77 -4.89 1.07
C SER A 50 5.33 -5.14 2.47
N VAL A 51 5.93 -6.31 2.72
CA VAL A 51 6.51 -6.63 4.03
C VAL A 51 7.70 -5.72 4.34
N VAL A 52 8.66 -5.59 3.41
CA VAL A 52 9.84 -4.75 3.61
C VAL A 52 9.45 -3.28 3.75
N GLY A 53 8.50 -2.82 2.93
CA GLY A 53 8.01 -1.44 2.98
C GLY A 53 7.25 -1.13 4.27
N MET A 54 6.40 -2.04 4.75
CA MET A 54 5.75 -1.88 6.06
C MET A 54 6.77 -1.83 7.19
N MET A 55 7.75 -2.74 7.16
CA MET A 55 8.80 -2.75 8.16
C MET A 55 9.66 -1.49 8.12
N GLY A 56 9.92 -0.94 6.93
CA GLY A 56 10.57 0.36 6.77
C GLY A 56 9.74 1.50 7.34
N ALA A 57 8.43 1.53 7.10
CA ALA A 57 7.55 2.53 7.71
C ALA A 57 7.53 2.42 9.24
N VAL A 58 7.49 1.20 9.79
CA VAL A 58 7.45 0.99 11.26
C VAL A 58 8.81 1.31 11.90
N GLN A 59 9.92 0.85 11.32
CA GLN A 59 11.23 0.92 11.97
C GLN A 59 11.98 2.21 11.64
N ALA A 60 11.91 2.68 10.38
CA ALA A 60 12.61 3.87 9.95
C ALA A 60 11.77 5.15 10.10
N TRP A 61 10.45 5.08 9.91
CA TRP A 61 9.55 6.23 10.09
C TRP A 61 8.80 6.23 11.42
N HIS A 62 8.96 5.18 12.23
CA HIS A 62 8.31 5.04 13.53
C HIS A 62 6.78 5.08 13.47
N TRP A 63 6.20 4.62 12.35
CA TRP A 63 4.76 4.50 12.22
C TRP A 63 4.22 3.32 13.02
N ASP A 64 2.97 3.43 13.44
CA ASP A 64 2.25 2.28 13.97
C ASP A 64 1.95 1.26 12.85
N TRP A 65 1.86 -0.02 13.23
CA TRP A 65 1.54 -1.11 12.31
C TRP A 65 0.26 -0.90 11.50
N TRP A 66 -0.75 -0.23 12.06
CA TRP A 66 -2.00 0.05 11.37
C TRP A 66 -1.83 1.12 10.28
N GLN A 67 -0.95 2.10 10.48
CA GLN A 67 -0.64 3.14 9.51
C GLN A 67 0.16 2.55 8.34
N ALA A 68 1.18 1.73 8.66
CA ALA A 68 1.96 1.01 7.67
C ALA A 68 1.09 0.03 6.87
N GLY A 69 0.23 -0.74 7.54
CA GLY A 69 -0.73 -1.63 6.88
C GLY A 69 -1.71 -0.87 5.99
N GLY A 70 -2.19 0.30 6.44
CA GLY A 70 -3.05 1.17 5.66
C GLY A 70 -2.39 1.70 4.39
N LEU A 71 -1.10 2.01 4.43
CA LEU A 71 -0.35 2.48 3.26
C LEU A 71 -0.25 1.41 2.16
N PHE A 72 -0.02 0.15 2.52
CA PHE A 72 0.18 -0.94 1.56
C PHE A 72 -1.12 -1.65 1.16
N PHE A 73 -2.05 -1.84 2.10
CA PHE A 73 -3.28 -2.59 1.89
C PHE A 73 -4.53 -1.72 1.82
N GLY A 74 -4.44 -0.41 2.06
CA GLY A 74 -5.61 0.48 2.13
C GLY A 74 -6.49 0.44 0.88
N ALA A 75 -5.88 0.44 -0.31
CA ALA A 75 -6.64 0.35 -1.56
C ALA A 75 -7.39 -0.99 -1.71
N LEU A 76 -6.78 -2.10 -1.31
CA LEU A 76 -7.41 -3.42 -1.30
C LEU A 76 -8.57 -3.47 -0.30
N ILE A 77 -8.34 -2.99 0.92
CA ILE A 77 -9.36 -2.91 1.98
C ILE A 77 -10.55 -2.08 1.49
N LEU A 78 -10.31 -0.90 0.92
CA LEU A 78 -11.38 -0.05 0.37
C LEU A 78 -12.14 -0.74 -0.75
N THR A 79 -11.44 -1.42 -1.66
CA THR A 79 -12.07 -2.13 -2.77
C THR A 79 -12.98 -3.26 -2.27
N VAL A 80 -12.50 -4.04 -1.30
CA VAL A 80 -13.28 -5.12 -0.68
C VAL A 80 -14.48 -4.58 0.08
N LEU A 81 -14.31 -3.49 0.84
CA LEU A 81 -15.40 -2.88 1.61
C LEU A 81 -16.48 -2.31 0.68
N LEU A 82 -16.10 -1.51 -0.32
CA LEU A 82 -17.06 -0.88 -1.22
C LEU A 82 -17.75 -1.90 -2.13
N GLY A 83 -16.98 -2.83 -2.71
CA GLY A 83 -17.53 -3.90 -3.56
C GLY A 83 -18.36 -4.93 -2.78
N GLY A 84 -17.98 -5.22 -1.54
CA GLY A 84 -18.76 -6.06 -0.64
C GLY A 84 -20.09 -5.43 -0.27
N VAL A 85 -20.08 -4.14 0.09
CA VAL A 85 -21.30 -3.38 0.39
C VAL A 85 -22.24 -3.30 -0.82
N SER A 86 -21.72 -3.05 -2.03
CA SER A 86 -22.56 -3.03 -3.23
C SER A 86 -23.18 -4.40 -3.51
N SER A 87 -22.40 -5.48 -3.38
CA SER A 87 -22.87 -6.86 -3.58
C SER A 87 -23.98 -7.23 -2.58
N ILE A 88 -23.83 -6.82 -1.32
CA ILE A 88 -24.84 -7.01 -0.27
C ILE A 88 -26.09 -6.18 -0.57
N ALA A 89 -25.93 -4.92 -0.98
CA ALA A 89 -27.05 -4.05 -1.34
C ALA A 89 -27.86 -4.61 -2.52
N ASP A 90 -27.19 -5.13 -3.54
CA ASP A 90 -27.82 -5.77 -4.70
C ASP A 90 -28.57 -7.05 -4.31
N TRP A 91 -28.03 -7.84 -3.38
CA TRP A 91 -28.70 -9.03 -2.85
C TRP A 91 -30.01 -8.68 -2.12
N PHE A 92 -30.03 -7.62 -1.32
CA PHE A 92 -31.27 -7.16 -0.68
C PHE A 92 -32.25 -6.53 -1.67
N GLY A 93 -31.76 -5.81 -2.69
CA GLY A 93 -32.59 -5.21 -3.73
C GLY A 93 -33.30 -6.24 -4.61
N SER A 94 -32.63 -7.33 -4.96
CA SER A 94 -33.22 -8.44 -5.74
C SER A 94 -34.32 -9.18 -4.96
N ARG A 95 -34.18 -9.33 -3.64
CA ARG A 95 -35.19 -9.95 -2.76
C ARG A 95 -36.47 -9.12 -2.56
N ARG A 96 -36.44 -7.81 -2.84
CA ARG A 96 -37.61 -6.92 -2.76
C ARG A 96 -38.44 -6.84 -4.04
N ARG A 97 -37.95 -7.40 -5.16
CA ARG A 97 -38.66 -7.40 -6.46
C ARG A 97 -39.36 -8.73 -6.76
N VAL A 98 -39.26 -9.71 -5.87
CA VAL A 98 -39.99 -11.00 -5.90
C VAL A 98 -41.07 -10.94 -4.81
#